data_AF-A0A959K8R2-F1
#
_entry.id   AF-A0A959K8R2-F1
#
_cell.length_a   1.000
_cell.length_b   1.000
_cell.length_c   1.000
_cell.angle_alpha   90.00
_cell.angle_beta   90.00
_cell.angle_gamma   90.00
#
_symmetry.space_group_name_H-M   'P 1'
#
loop_
_entity.id
_entity.type
_entity.pdbx_description
1 polymer ?
#
loop_
_entity_poly.entity_id
_entity_poly.type
_entity_poly.pdbx_seq_one_letter_code
_entity_poly.pdbx_strand_id
1 'polypeptide(L)'
;MKPKISTQNQLVTVAKLAKWSGLTIRTLHYYDQIGLLSPSLRTDTGYRKYGPEALLRLQQILFYRELEMPLEVIREVLDDPGFSPADALAFHRQELINRKNRIDTLLKTIDNTLEHINNNNNMKPEDLYHGLAKETAEKYRKEARKMYGENQVRQAEQNLMKMGKEGFQKLQADFKACAARLFQLRNTDPTSREVQDEIRLHYGYIRQFWGTSQLDDRQGAAYAGLGQMYTEDDRFTMVDGKPEPEYATFMRNAMAYFARTELSGPASK
;
A
#
# COMPACT_ATOMS: atom_id res chain seq x y z
N MET A 1 -37.48 -17.97 13.12
CA MET A 1 -37.89 -16.71 13.79
C MET A 1 -36.88 -15.63 13.44
N LYS A 2 -37.28 -14.56 12.73
CA LYS A 2 -36.43 -13.38 12.51
C LYS A 2 -36.57 -12.45 13.72
N PRO A 3 -35.48 -11.96 14.35
CA PRO A 3 -35.62 -10.91 15.35
C PRO A 3 -36.02 -9.61 14.63
N LYS A 4 -37.25 -9.14 14.89
CA LYS A 4 -37.65 -7.76 14.59
C LYS A 4 -36.94 -6.86 15.60
N ILE A 5 -35.87 -6.17 15.20
CA ILE A 5 -35.45 -4.98 15.95
C ILE A 5 -36.53 -3.93 15.66
N SER A 6 -37.45 -3.75 16.61
CA SER A 6 -38.52 -2.77 16.54
C SER A 6 -37.96 -1.37 16.84
N THR A 7 -37.23 -0.79 15.88
CA THR A 7 -36.74 0.61 15.92
C THR A 7 -37.78 1.62 15.43
N GLN A 8 -39.07 1.27 15.41
CA GLN A 8 -40.11 2.23 15.12
C GLN A 8 -40.34 3.14 16.34
N ASN A 9 -39.82 4.37 16.23
CA ASN A 9 -40.19 5.57 16.99
C ASN A 9 -39.54 5.88 18.36
N GLN A 10 -38.43 5.24 18.74
CA GLN A 10 -37.79 5.54 20.03
C GLN A 10 -36.57 6.46 19.91
N LEU A 11 -36.74 7.71 20.34
CA LEU A 11 -35.67 8.68 20.52
C LEU A 11 -34.80 8.32 21.75
N VAL A 12 -33.48 8.32 21.56
CA VAL A 12 -32.48 7.89 22.56
C VAL A 12 -31.75 9.11 23.11
N THR A 13 -31.62 9.21 24.44
CA THR A 13 -30.85 10.31 25.06
C THR A 13 -29.34 10.12 24.85
N VAL A 14 -28.59 11.22 24.86
CA VAL A 14 -27.11 11.19 24.70
C VAL A 14 -26.42 10.24 25.71
N ALA A 15 -26.89 10.19 26.96
CA ALA A 15 -26.34 9.31 27.99
C ALA A 15 -26.56 7.83 27.68
N LYS A 16 -27.76 7.48 27.17
CA LYS A 16 -28.08 6.11 26.77
C LYS A 16 -27.28 5.70 25.53
N LEU A 17 -27.13 6.61 24.56
CA LEU A 17 -26.33 6.39 23.37
C LEU A 17 -24.85 6.16 23.71
N ALA A 18 -24.27 7.01 24.56
CA ALA A 18 -22.90 6.86 25.05
C ALA A 18 -22.65 5.48 25.67
N LYS A 19 -23.60 5.01 26.51
CA LYS A 19 -23.52 3.67 27.12
C LYS A 19 -23.52 2.54 26.09
N TRP A 20 -24.30 2.65 25.02
CA TRP A 20 -24.38 1.61 23.99
C TRP A 20 -23.19 1.61 23.04
N SER A 21 -22.72 2.80 22.65
CA SER A 21 -21.64 2.95 21.68
C SER A 21 -20.25 2.86 22.31
N GLY A 22 -20.15 2.84 23.64
CA GLY A 22 -18.88 2.91 24.37
C GLY A 22 -18.17 4.26 24.25
N LEU A 23 -18.83 5.27 23.69
CA LEU A 23 -18.26 6.61 23.55
C LEU A 23 -18.56 7.46 24.78
N THR A 24 -17.70 8.42 25.07
CA THR A 24 -18.01 9.43 26.09
C THR A 24 -19.09 10.39 25.58
N ILE A 25 -19.87 10.96 26.50
CA ILE A 25 -20.82 12.05 26.17
C ILE A 25 -20.08 13.22 25.49
N ARG A 26 -18.86 13.52 25.93
CA ARG A 26 -18.00 14.55 25.32
C ARG A 26 -17.71 14.26 23.86
N THR A 27 -17.43 13.01 23.50
CA THR A 27 -17.22 12.60 22.10
C THR A 27 -18.47 12.78 21.26
N LEU A 28 -19.65 12.40 21.78
CA LEU A 28 -20.92 12.61 21.06
C LEU A 28 -21.26 14.09 20.88
N HIS A 29 -20.97 14.93 21.87
CA HIS A 29 -21.10 16.39 21.74
C HIS A 29 -20.12 16.96 20.71
N TYR A 30 -18.89 16.44 20.67
CA TYR A 30 -17.91 16.85 19.66
C TYR A 30 -18.36 16.47 18.25
N TYR A 31 -18.90 15.26 18.06
CA TYR A 31 -19.43 14.84 16.75
C TYR A 31 -20.61 15.70 16.29
N ASP A 32 -21.48 16.13 17.20
CA ASP A 32 -22.52 17.12 16.90
C ASP A 32 -21.93 18.47 16.53
N GLN A 33 -20.93 18.96 17.28
CA GLN A 33 -20.28 20.25 17.03
C GLN A 33 -19.62 20.33 15.65
N ILE A 34 -18.99 19.25 15.18
CA ILE A 34 -18.34 19.21 13.86
C ILE A 34 -19.30 18.79 12.72
N GLY A 35 -20.59 18.59 13.03
CA GLY A 35 -21.61 18.16 12.06
C GLY A 35 -21.50 16.70 11.62
N LEU A 36 -20.64 15.90 12.28
CA LEU A 36 -20.47 14.49 11.94
C LEU A 36 -21.68 13.66 12.38
N LEU A 37 -22.25 13.95 13.55
CA LEU A 37 -23.45 13.29 14.07
C LEU A 37 -24.37 14.27 14.78
N SER A 38 -25.47 14.66 14.13
CA SER A 38 -26.45 15.58 14.72
C SER A 38 -27.57 14.83 15.47
N PRO A 39 -28.10 15.41 16.57
CA PRO A 39 -29.29 14.89 17.22
C PRO A 39 -30.51 15.06 16.31
N SER A 40 -31.41 14.08 16.31
CA SER A 40 -32.68 14.16 15.59
C SER A 40 -33.66 15.16 16.23
N LEU A 41 -33.52 15.41 17.53
CA LEU A 41 -34.32 16.37 18.26
C LEU A 41 -33.51 17.00 19.40
N ARG A 42 -33.75 18.29 19.66
CA ARG A 42 -33.42 18.93 20.92
C ARG A 42 -34.72 19.19 21.67
N THR A 43 -34.79 18.78 22.94
CA THR A 43 -35.96 19.09 23.79
C THR A 43 -36.03 20.59 24.09
N ASP A 44 -37.17 21.07 24.58
CA ASP A 44 -37.35 22.47 24.99
C ASP A 44 -36.34 22.93 26.05
N THR A 45 -35.85 21.98 26.85
CA THR A 45 -34.79 22.16 27.86
C THR A 45 -33.36 21.99 27.31
N GLY A 46 -33.20 21.83 26.00
CA GLY A 46 -31.90 21.74 25.31
C GLY A 46 -31.25 20.36 25.26
N TYR A 47 -31.90 19.29 25.75
CA TYR A 47 -31.32 17.94 25.73
C TYR A 47 -31.36 17.31 24.34
N ARG A 48 -30.27 16.65 23.96
CA ARG A 48 -30.13 15.93 22.69
C ARG A 48 -30.82 14.57 22.72
N LYS A 49 -31.58 14.28 21.68
CA LYS A 49 -32.14 12.97 21.40
C LYS A 49 -31.82 12.50 19.98
N TYR A 50 -31.52 11.20 19.85
CA TYR A 50 -31.08 10.57 18.61
C TYR A 50 -32.11 9.52 18.17
N GLY A 51 -32.61 9.67 16.95
CA GLY A 51 -33.52 8.72 16.30
C GLY A 51 -32.77 7.66 15.49
N PRO A 52 -33.52 6.72 14.87
CA PRO A 52 -32.95 5.55 14.20
C PRO A 52 -31.87 5.88 13.15
N GLU A 53 -32.05 6.92 12.35
CA GLU A 53 -31.09 7.33 11.33
C GLU A 53 -29.76 7.81 11.94
N ALA A 54 -29.83 8.59 13.03
CA ALA A 54 -28.64 9.02 13.75
C ALA A 54 -27.93 7.84 14.43
N LEU A 55 -28.67 6.84 14.91
CA LEU A 55 -28.08 5.61 15.45
C LEU A 55 -27.35 4.81 14.36
N LEU A 56 -27.95 4.67 13.18
CA LEU A 56 -27.31 4.02 12.03
C LEU A 56 -26.08 4.79 11.56
N ARG A 57 -26.16 6.12 11.48
CA ARG A 57 -25.02 6.98 11.13
C ARG A 57 -23.88 6.84 12.15
N LEU A 58 -24.19 6.79 13.45
CA LEU A 58 -23.17 6.55 14.47
C LEU A 58 -22.50 5.18 14.28
N GLN A 59 -23.26 4.13 13.93
CA GLN A 59 -22.66 2.83 13.64
C GLN A 59 -21.69 2.90 12.46
N GLN A 60 -22.05 3.60 11.37
CA GLN A 60 -21.15 3.81 10.23
C GLN A 60 -19.87 4.55 10.65
N ILE A 61 -20.00 5.64 11.41
CA ILE A 61 -18.86 6.40 11.95
C ILE A 61 -17.91 5.46 12.70
N LEU A 62 -18.44 4.58 13.57
CA LEU A 62 -17.62 3.65 14.34
C LEU A 62 -16.91 2.62 13.44
N PHE A 63 -17.55 2.11 12.39
CA PHE A 63 -16.90 1.22 11.43
C PHE A 63 -15.75 1.90 10.68
N TYR A 64 -15.94 3.13 10.21
CA TYR A 64 -14.85 3.85 9.55
C TYR A 64 -13.73 4.25 10.52
N ARG A 65 -14.05 4.48 11.80
CA ARG A 65 -13.04 4.71 12.84
C ARG A 65 -12.20 3.48 13.14
N GLU A 66 -12.78 2.28 13.07
CA GLU A 66 -12.04 1.01 13.17
C GLU A 66 -11.06 0.81 12.01
N LEU A 67 -11.32 1.45 10.86
CA LEU A 67 -10.42 1.51 9.72
C LEU A 67 -9.45 2.71 9.77
N GLU A 68 -9.28 3.32 10.94
CA GLU A 68 -8.38 4.45 11.20
C GLU A 68 -8.63 5.70 10.32
N MET A 69 -9.84 5.83 9.78
CA MET A 69 -10.18 6.97 8.93
C MET A 69 -10.28 8.28 9.76
N PRO A 70 -9.75 9.41 9.25
CA PRO A 70 -9.94 10.72 9.87
C PRO A 70 -11.41 11.15 9.89
N LEU A 71 -11.85 11.88 10.93
CA LEU A 71 -13.26 12.24 11.13
C LEU A 71 -13.80 13.13 10.00
N GLU A 72 -12.95 13.95 9.41
CA GLU A 72 -13.27 14.86 8.31
C GLU A 72 -13.64 14.08 7.05
N VAL A 73 -12.84 13.05 6.73
CA VAL A 73 -13.08 12.15 5.59
C VAL A 73 -14.34 11.31 5.82
N ILE A 74 -14.55 10.83 7.06
CA ILE A 74 -15.77 10.09 7.40
C ILE A 74 -17.01 10.96 7.16
N ARG A 75 -16.96 12.24 7.53
CA ARG A 75 -18.06 13.17 7.27
C ARG A 75 -18.33 13.32 5.78
N GLU A 76 -17.30 13.57 4.98
CA GLU A 76 -17.41 13.70 3.52
C GLU A 76 -18.04 12.47 2.86
N VAL A 77 -17.62 11.27 3.26
CA VAL A 77 -18.18 10.01 2.75
C VAL A 77 -19.65 9.84 3.13
N LEU A 78 -20.02 10.16 4.38
CA LEU A 78 -21.39 9.99 4.88
C LEU A 78 -22.36 11.08 4.40
N ASP A 79 -21.84 12.22 3.93
CA ASP A 79 -22.63 13.34 3.40
C ASP A 79 -22.75 13.30 1.86
N ASP A 80 -22.05 12.38 1.20
CA ASP A 80 -22.15 12.17 -0.24
C ASP A 80 -23.59 11.75 -0.63
N PRO A 81 -24.26 12.43 -1.58
CA PRO A 81 -25.62 12.09 -1.99
C PRO A 81 -25.79 10.68 -2.58
N GLY A 82 -24.71 10.09 -3.09
CA GLY A 82 -24.64 8.72 -3.59
C GLY A 82 -24.28 7.69 -2.51
N PHE A 83 -24.09 8.10 -1.25
CA PHE A 83 -23.75 7.19 -0.16
C PHE A 83 -24.89 6.20 0.11
N SER A 84 -24.53 4.91 0.09
CA SER A 84 -25.43 3.81 0.43
C SER A 84 -24.90 3.11 1.70
N PRO A 85 -25.62 3.21 2.85
CA PRO A 85 -25.22 2.52 4.08
C PRO A 85 -25.11 1.00 3.90
N ALA A 86 -25.92 0.41 3.01
CA ALA A 86 -25.90 -1.03 2.74
C ALA A 86 -24.63 -1.43 1.99
N ASP A 87 -24.22 -0.65 0.98
CA ASP A 87 -23.00 -0.92 0.21
C ASP A 87 -21.74 -0.69 1.04
N ALA A 88 -21.73 0.35 1.88
CA ALA A 88 -20.67 0.59 2.86
C ALA A 88 -20.51 -0.60 3.82
N LEU A 89 -21.60 -1.11 4.39
CA LEU A 89 -21.56 -2.30 5.25
C LEU A 89 -21.11 -3.56 4.51
N ALA A 90 -21.53 -3.75 3.26
CA ALA A 90 -21.11 -4.88 2.44
C ALA A 90 -19.60 -4.83 2.17
N PHE A 91 -19.08 -3.65 1.84
CA PHE A 91 -17.65 -3.39 1.67
C PHE A 91 -16.87 -3.66 2.97
N HIS A 92 -17.31 -3.08 4.10
CA HIS A 92 -16.69 -3.31 5.41
C HIS A 92 -16.68 -4.79 5.80
N ARG A 93 -17.78 -5.51 5.57
CA ARG A 93 -17.86 -6.95 5.80
C ARG A 93 -16.82 -7.71 4.98
N GLN A 94 -16.67 -7.36 3.70
CA GLN A 94 -15.67 -8.01 2.86
C GLN A 94 -14.26 -7.74 3.35
N GLU A 95 -13.97 -6.51 3.80
CA GLU A 95 -12.65 -6.18 4.34
C GLU A 95 -12.34 -6.91 5.65
N LEU A 96 -13.34 -7.06 6.54
CA LEU A 96 -13.21 -7.89 7.74
C LEU A 96 -12.95 -9.36 7.41
N ILE A 97 -13.59 -9.91 6.36
CA ILE A 97 -13.32 -11.27 5.88
C ILE A 97 -11.89 -11.38 5.36
N ASN A 98 -11.41 -10.40 4.60
CA ASN A 98 -10.03 -10.37 4.11
C ASN A 98 -9.03 -10.36 5.28
N ARG A 99 -9.27 -9.51 6.29
CA ARG A 99 -8.45 -9.43 7.51
C ARG A 99 -8.50 -10.72 8.32
N LYS A 100 -9.66 -11.37 8.41
CA LYS A 100 -9.80 -12.69 9.05
C LYS A 100 -8.96 -13.74 8.30
N ASN A 101 -9.15 -13.90 7.00
CA ASN A 101 -8.41 -14.88 6.20
C ASN A 101 -6.89 -14.65 6.29
N ARG A 102 -6.49 -13.39 6.40
CA ARG A 102 -5.10 -12.98 6.64
C ARG A 102 -4.59 -13.47 7.99
N ILE A 103 -5.33 -13.21 9.07
CA ILE A 103 -4.99 -13.69 10.41
C ILE A 103 -4.94 -15.21 10.43
N ASP A 104 -5.91 -15.90 9.83
CA ASP A 104 -5.94 -17.37 9.74
C ASP A 104 -4.69 -17.92 9.02
N THR A 105 -4.22 -17.23 7.97
CA THR A 105 -2.97 -17.59 7.29
C THR A 105 -1.76 -17.43 8.21
N LEU A 106 -1.68 -16.31 8.95
CA LEU A 106 -0.57 -16.03 9.86
C LEU A 106 -0.53 -17.02 11.03
N LEU A 107 -1.69 -17.34 11.62
CA LEU A 107 -1.82 -18.35 12.66
C LEU A 107 -1.33 -19.71 12.17
N LYS A 108 -1.74 -20.11 10.96
CA LYS A 108 -1.26 -21.37 10.36
C LYS A 108 0.26 -21.38 10.16
N THR A 109 0.86 -20.27 9.74
CA THR A 109 2.32 -20.16 9.64
C THR A 109 2.99 -20.31 11.01
N ILE A 110 2.43 -19.70 12.05
CA ILE A 110 2.92 -19.84 13.43
C ILE A 110 2.82 -21.30 13.90
N ASP A 111 1.68 -21.94 13.71
CA ASP A 111 1.44 -23.33 14.13
C ASP A 111 2.44 -24.28 13.45
N ASN A 112 2.62 -24.16 12.14
CA ASN A 112 3.61 -24.93 11.39
C ASN A 112 5.04 -24.68 11.89
N THR A 113 5.37 -23.43 12.22
CA THR A 113 6.70 -23.06 12.73
C THR A 113 6.93 -23.65 14.12
N LEU A 114 5.92 -23.65 14.99
CA LEU A 114 5.99 -24.29 16.31
C LEU A 114 6.17 -25.80 16.19
N GLU A 115 5.47 -26.46 15.27
CA GLU A 115 5.68 -27.88 14.99
C GLU A 115 7.10 -28.17 14.49
N HIS A 116 7.63 -27.34 13.59
CA HIS A 116 9.01 -27.44 13.13
C HIS A 116 10.01 -27.33 14.28
N ILE A 117 9.87 -26.33 15.15
CA ILE A 117 10.75 -26.10 16.30
C ILE A 117 10.68 -27.27 17.30
N ASN A 118 9.48 -27.75 17.60
CA ASN A 118 9.27 -28.77 18.65
C ASN A 118 9.60 -30.19 18.19
N ASN A 119 9.29 -30.52 16.93
CA ASN A 119 9.37 -31.89 16.41
C ASN A 119 10.50 -32.08 15.39
N ASN A 120 11.30 -31.05 15.13
CA ASN A 120 12.39 -31.04 14.15
C ASN A 120 11.94 -31.50 12.74
N ASN A 121 10.71 -31.17 12.38
CA ASN A 121 10.09 -31.58 11.11
C ASN A 121 10.68 -30.78 9.94
N ASN A 122 10.59 -31.28 8.71
CA ASN A 122 11.16 -30.58 7.56
C ASN A 122 10.24 -29.45 7.08
N MET A 123 10.63 -28.19 7.33
CA MET A 123 9.96 -26.99 6.83
C MET A 123 10.90 -26.27 5.85
N LYS A 124 10.36 -25.76 4.73
CA LYS A 124 11.20 -25.01 3.78
C LYS A 124 11.41 -23.57 4.28
N PRO A 125 12.57 -22.94 4.02
CA PRO A 125 12.81 -21.56 4.43
C PRO A 125 11.75 -20.57 3.94
N GLU A 126 11.17 -20.78 2.76
CA GLU A 126 10.12 -19.92 2.21
C GLU A 126 8.81 -19.98 3.00
N ASP A 127 8.51 -21.13 3.61
CA ASP A 127 7.27 -21.34 4.36
C ASP A 127 7.25 -20.53 5.66
N LEU A 128 8.41 -20.22 6.25
CA LEU A 128 8.55 -19.38 7.45
C LEU A 128 7.99 -17.97 7.23
N TYR A 129 7.99 -17.51 5.98
CA TYR A 129 7.53 -16.18 5.59
C TYR A 129 6.16 -16.22 4.91
N HIS A 130 5.50 -17.39 4.86
CA HIS A 130 4.20 -17.51 4.22
C HIS A 130 3.19 -16.61 4.90
N GLY A 131 2.53 -15.77 4.11
CA GLY A 131 1.63 -14.79 4.66
C GLY A 131 2.32 -13.68 5.44
N LEU A 132 3.65 -13.51 5.48
CA LEU A 132 4.25 -12.26 5.98
C LEU A 132 4.49 -11.27 4.82
N ALA A 133 4.89 -11.78 3.65
CA ALA A 133 5.25 -10.97 2.48
C ALA A 133 4.16 -10.02 1.95
N LYS A 134 2.85 -10.29 2.13
CA LYS A 134 1.79 -9.38 1.65
C LYS A 134 1.79 -8.02 2.36
N GLU A 135 2.14 -7.96 3.64
CA GLU A 135 2.16 -6.68 4.36
C GLU A 135 3.34 -5.82 3.92
N THR A 136 4.50 -6.44 3.74
CA THR A 136 5.69 -5.82 3.15
C THR A 136 5.42 -5.35 1.72
N ALA A 137 4.76 -6.17 0.90
CA ALA A 137 4.38 -5.81 -0.46
C ALA A 137 3.35 -4.67 -0.51
N GLU A 138 2.36 -4.65 0.38
CA GLU A 138 1.35 -3.59 0.46
C GLU A 138 1.98 -2.27 0.94
N LYS A 139 2.91 -2.34 1.90
CA LYS A 139 3.70 -1.18 2.34
C LYS A 139 4.53 -0.61 1.18
N TYR A 140 5.27 -1.47 0.46
CA TYR A 140 6.06 -1.04 -0.70
C TYR A 140 5.20 -0.53 -1.85
N ARG A 141 4.02 -1.12 -2.08
CA ARG A 141 3.04 -0.64 -3.04
C ARG A 141 2.54 0.76 -2.67
N LYS A 142 2.26 1.04 -1.39
CA LYS A 142 1.87 2.38 -0.91
C LYS A 142 3.02 3.39 -1.08
N GLU A 143 4.25 3.02 -0.74
CA GLU A 143 5.44 3.85 -0.96
C GLU A 143 5.63 4.16 -2.45
N ALA A 144 5.56 3.15 -3.32
CA ALA A 144 5.70 3.32 -4.76
C ALA A 144 4.61 4.21 -5.37
N ARG A 145 3.35 4.10 -4.91
CA ARG A 145 2.25 4.97 -5.36
C ARG A 145 2.47 6.43 -5.00
N LYS A 146 3.04 6.71 -3.83
CA LYS A 146 3.39 8.08 -3.41
C LYS A 146 4.52 8.66 -4.25
N MET A 147 5.52 7.85 -4.59
CA MET A 147 6.72 8.29 -5.30
C MET A 147 6.52 8.41 -6.82
N TYR A 148 5.82 7.45 -7.42
CA TYR A 148 5.73 7.31 -8.88
C TYR A 148 4.31 7.49 -9.44
N GLY A 149 3.31 7.62 -8.56
CA GLY A 149 1.92 7.81 -8.94
C GLY A 149 1.16 6.51 -9.20
N GLU A 150 -0.15 6.55 -8.95
CA GLU A 150 -1.06 5.40 -9.01
C GLU A 150 -1.07 4.71 -10.40
N ASN A 151 -1.06 5.50 -11.48
CA ASN A 151 -1.16 4.96 -12.84
C ASN A 151 0.11 4.20 -13.27
N GLN A 152 1.31 4.70 -12.93
CA GLN A 152 2.57 4.01 -13.26
C GLN A 152 2.70 2.69 -12.49
N VAL A 153 2.37 2.69 -11.19
CA VAL A 153 2.41 1.46 -10.38
C VAL A 153 1.43 0.43 -10.92
N ARG A 154 0.21 0.84 -11.27
CA ARG A 154 -0.79 -0.07 -11.86
C ARG A 154 -0.33 -0.66 -13.19
N GLN A 155 0.28 0.15 -14.05
CA GLN A 155 0.80 -0.31 -15.35
C GLN A 155 1.94 -1.32 -15.17
N ALA A 156 2.88 -1.05 -14.26
CA ALA A 156 3.95 -1.96 -13.91
C ALA A 156 3.40 -3.31 -13.41
N GLU A 157 2.44 -3.28 -12.49
CA GLU A 157 1.81 -4.50 -11.95
C GLU A 157 1.09 -5.32 -13.02
N GLN A 158 0.33 -4.67 -13.90
CA GLN A 158 -0.32 -5.35 -15.02
C GLN A 158 0.68 -5.98 -15.97
N ASN A 159 1.80 -5.31 -16.25
CA ASN A 159 2.85 -5.87 -17.11
C ASN A 159 3.50 -7.11 -16.49
N LEU A 160 3.87 -7.04 -15.20
CA LEU A 160 4.45 -8.16 -14.48
C LEU A 160 3.47 -9.34 -14.39
N MET A 161 2.17 -9.07 -14.26
CA MET A 161 1.14 -10.11 -14.27
C MET A 161 1.02 -10.80 -15.64
N LYS A 162 1.08 -10.04 -16.74
CA LYS A 162 1.08 -10.58 -18.11
C LYS A 162 2.32 -11.42 -18.42
N MET A 163 3.47 -11.05 -17.85
CA MET A 163 4.75 -11.74 -18.02
C MET A 163 4.75 -13.16 -17.42
N GLY A 164 3.84 -13.43 -16.47
CA GLY A 164 3.71 -14.72 -15.82
C GLY A 164 4.92 -15.07 -14.93
N LYS A 165 4.81 -16.18 -14.21
CA LYS A 165 5.80 -16.59 -13.21
C LYS A 165 7.19 -16.85 -13.82
N GLU A 166 7.25 -17.57 -14.93
CA GLU A 166 8.51 -17.94 -15.58
C GLU A 166 9.24 -16.72 -16.17
N GLY A 167 8.51 -15.86 -16.87
CA GLY A 167 9.07 -14.61 -17.42
C GLY A 167 9.57 -13.68 -16.31
N PHE A 168 8.80 -13.56 -15.22
CA PHE A 168 9.21 -12.77 -14.07
C PHE A 168 10.46 -13.32 -13.39
N GLN A 169 10.55 -14.63 -13.17
CA GLN A 169 11.73 -15.28 -12.60
C GLN A 169 12.98 -15.07 -13.47
N LYS A 170 12.83 -15.19 -14.80
CA LYS A 170 13.92 -14.90 -15.72
C LYS A 170 14.37 -13.44 -15.64
N LEU A 171 13.42 -12.50 -15.67
CA LEU A 171 13.72 -11.07 -15.55
C LEU A 171 14.45 -10.75 -14.23
N GLN A 172 14.03 -11.35 -13.11
CA GLN A 172 14.71 -11.20 -11.83
C GLN A 172 16.14 -11.76 -11.85
N ALA A 173 16.34 -12.94 -12.44
CA ALA A 173 17.66 -13.56 -12.53
C ALA A 173 18.62 -12.72 -13.39
N ASP A 174 18.15 -12.26 -14.55
CA ASP A 174 18.91 -11.43 -15.48
C ASP A 174 19.27 -10.07 -14.86
N PHE A 175 18.30 -9.43 -14.19
CA PHE A 175 18.52 -8.19 -13.45
C PHE A 175 19.54 -8.36 -12.33
N LYS A 176 19.44 -9.44 -11.54
CA LYS A 176 20.39 -9.75 -10.47
C LYS A 176 21.81 -9.97 -11.01
N ALA A 177 21.95 -10.68 -12.13
CA ALA A 177 23.24 -10.89 -12.77
C ALA A 177 23.86 -9.58 -13.27
N CYS A 178 23.06 -8.68 -13.85
CA CYS A 178 23.50 -7.35 -14.25
C CYS A 178 23.94 -6.51 -13.05
N ALA A 179 23.16 -6.48 -11.97
CA ALA A 179 23.51 -5.79 -10.74
C ALA A 179 24.83 -6.31 -10.13
N ALA A 180 25.08 -7.62 -10.18
CA ALA A 180 26.33 -8.20 -9.71
C ALA A 180 27.55 -7.74 -10.53
N ARG A 181 27.42 -7.64 -11.86
CA ARG A 181 28.48 -7.11 -12.73
C ARG A 181 28.73 -5.62 -12.47
N LEU A 182 27.67 -4.82 -12.36
CA LEU A 182 27.78 -3.40 -12.00
C LEU A 182 28.46 -3.21 -10.64
N PHE A 183 28.15 -4.07 -9.66
CA PHE A 183 28.82 -4.04 -8.36
C PHE A 183 30.32 -4.37 -8.46
N GLN A 184 30.72 -5.32 -9.31
CA GLN A 184 32.14 -5.59 -9.57
C GLN A 184 32.87 -4.39 -10.18
N LEU A 185 32.16 -3.61 -11.01
CA LEU A 185 32.67 -2.40 -11.66
C LEU A 185 32.61 -1.14 -10.79
N ARG A 186 32.10 -1.20 -9.56
CA ARG A 186 31.80 -0.01 -8.73
C ARG A 186 32.97 0.96 -8.50
N ASN A 187 34.21 0.48 -8.63
CA ASN A 187 35.43 1.27 -8.44
C ASN A 187 36.06 1.75 -9.76
N THR A 188 35.40 1.54 -10.90
CA THR A 188 35.83 2.03 -12.21
C THR A 188 35.15 3.35 -12.54
N ASP A 189 35.57 4.00 -13.63
CA ASP A 189 34.93 5.22 -14.11
C ASP A 189 33.48 4.92 -14.54
N PRO A 190 32.46 5.56 -13.90
CA PRO A 190 31.06 5.33 -14.22
C PRO A 190 30.68 5.73 -15.66
N THR A 191 31.51 6.52 -16.34
CA THR A 191 31.32 6.95 -17.73
C THR A 191 32.03 6.05 -18.76
N SER A 192 32.81 5.07 -18.28
CA SER A 192 33.54 4.14 -19.15
C SER A 192 32.58 3.30 -20.00
N ARG A 193 33.04 2.90 -21.19
CA ARG A 193 32.24 2.10 -22.12
C ARG A 193 31.73 0.80 -21.48
N GLU A 194 32.58 0.12 -20.72
CA GLU A 194 32.23 -1.13 -20.03
C GLU A 194 31.07 -0.93 -19.04
N VAL A 195 31.11 0.12 -18.21
CA VAL A 195 30.01 0.44 -17.29
C VAL A 195 28.76 0.84 -18.07
N GLN A 196 28.89 1.65 -19.10
CA GLN A 196 27.74 2.15 -19.87
C GLN A 196 27.04 1.03 -20.67
N ASP A 197 27.77 -0.01 -21.09
CA ASP A 197 27.19 -1.20 -21.71
C ASP A 197 26.34 -2.00 -20.71
N GLU A 198 26.78 -2.13 -19.46
CA GLU A 198 25.97 -2.74 -18.39
C GLU A 198 24.80 -1.85 -17.95
N ILE A 199 24.97 -0.53 -17.88
CA ILE A 199 23.88 0.42 -17.57
C ILE A 199 22.79 0.37 -18.65
N ARG A 200 23.14 0.12 -19.92
CA ARG A 200 22.16 -0.09 -20.99
C ARG A 200 21.30 -1.34 -20.75
N LEU A 201 21.90 -2.44 -20.29
CA LEU A 201 21.17 -3.64 -19.91
C LEU A 201 20.27 -3.37 -18.70
N HIS A 202 20.83 -2.74 -17.66
CA HIS A 202 20.09 -2.33 -16.47
C HIS A 202 18.86 -1.48 -16.83
N TYR A 203 19.03 -0.46 -17.68
CA TYR A 203 17.94 0.35 -18.21
C TYR A 203 16.87 -0.50 -18.91
N GLY A 204 17.28 -1.43 -19.75
CA GLY A 204 16.37 -2.36 -20.44
C GLY A 204 15.52 -3.20 -19.47
N TYR A 205 16.10 -3.68 -18.37
CA TYR A 205 15.37 -4.40 -17.33
C TYR A 205 14.43 -3.49 -16.54
N ILE A 206 14.87 -2.28 -16.17
CA ILE A 206 14.02 -1.30 -15.48
C ILE A 206 12.79 -0.96 -16.31
N ARG A 207 12.93 -0.76 -17.64
CA ARG A 207 11.78 -0.56 -18.52
C ARG A 207 10.80 -1.74 -18.55
N GLN A 208 11.32 -2.97 -18.43
CA GLN A 208 10.46 -4.15 -18.33
C GLN A 208 9.72 -4.19 -17.00
N PHE A 209 10.37 -3.84 -15.89
CA PHE A 209 9.70 -3.72 -14.59
C PHE A 209 8.64 -2.61 -14.58
N TRP A 210 8.91 -1.47 -15.22
CA TRP A 210 7.94 -0.38 -15.36
C TRP A 210 6.82 -0.67 -16.35
N GLY A 211 6.95 -1.71 -17.19
CA GLY A 211 6.01 -1.97 -18.27
C GLY A 211 6.04 -0.92 -19.37
N THR A 212 7.18 -0.25 -19.53
CA THR A 212 7.38 0.82 -20.52
C THR A 212 8.30 0.40 -21.65
N SER A 213 8.81 -0.84 -21.67
CA SER A 213 9.78 -1.32 -22.69
C SER A 213 9.30 -1.20 -24.14
N GLN A 214 7.99 -1.16 -24.35
CA GLN A 214 7.36 -1.04 -25.67
C GLN A 214 6.99 0.41 -26.06
N LEU A 215 7.21 1.39 -25.18
CA LEU A 215 6.86 2.79 -25.45
C LEU A 215 7.97 3.48 -26.26
N ASP A 216 7.60 4.44 -27.10
CA ASP A 216 8.59 5.27 -27.80
C ASP A 216 9.27 6.27 -26.86
N ASP A 217 8.57 6.66 -25.79
CA ASP A 217 9.14 7.47 -24.71
C ASP A 217 10.25 6.68 -24.00
N ARG A 218 11.47 7.23 -24.09
CA ARG A 218 12.68 6.66 -23.51
C ARG A 218 12.75 6.83 -21.99
N GLN A 219 11.87 7.61 -21.36
CA GLN A 219 11.82 7.74 -19.89
C GLN A 219 13.17 8.16 -19.27
N GLY A 220 13.97 8.97 -19.98
CA GLY A 220 15.32 9.33 -19.55
C GLY A 220 15.34 10.07 -18.21
N ALA A 221 14.41 11.00 -18.01
CA ALA A 221 14.26 11.73 -16.75
C ALA A 221 13.87 10.81 -15.58
N ALA A 222 12.94 9.88 -15.80
CA ALA A 222 12.55 8.90 -14.78
C ALA A 222 13.70 7.97 -14.41
N TYR A 223 14.48 7.52 -15.39
CA TYR A 223 15.65 6.68 -15.15
C TYR A 223 16.77 7.41 -14.39
N ALA A 224 17.04 8.67 -14.72
CA ALA A 224 17.96 9.50 -13.95
C ALA A 224 17.46 9.74 -12.51
N GLY A 225 16.16 9.97 -12.34
CA GLY A 225 15.52 10.11 -11.03
C GLY A 225 15.64 8.85 -10.17
N LEU A 226 15.46 7.66 -10.76
CA LEU A 226 15.72 6.40 -10.07
C LEU A 226 17.17 6.31 -9.56
N GLY A 227 18.13 6.81 -10.33
CA GLY A 227 19.53 6.87 -9.90
C GLY A 227 19.74 7.71 -8.63
N GLN A 228 18.97 8.79 -8.42
CA GLN A 228 19.03 9.58 -7.18
C GLN A 228 18.56 8.78 -5.97
N MET A 229 17.51 7.96 -6.14
CA MET A 229 16.98 7.09 -5.08
C MET A 229 18.01 6.10 -4.54
N TYR A 230 18.97 5.65 -5.35
CA TYR A 230 20.04 4.75 -4.88
C TYR A 230 20.86 5.37 -3.74
N THR A 231 21.01 6.70 -3.73
CA THR A 231 21.72 7.43 -2.66
C THR A 231 20.83 7.86 -1.50
N GLU A 232 19.50 7.81 -1.66
CA GLU A 232 18.52 8.24 -0.64
C GLU A 232 17.92 7.06 0.13
N ASP A 233 17.97 5.86 -0.44
CA ASP A 233 17.38 4.66 0.12
C ASP A 233 18.39 3.50 0.07
N ASP A 234 18.99 3.24 1.24
CA ASP A 234 19.98 2.19 1.47
C ASP A 234 19.53 0.80 0.97
N ARG A 235 18.22 0.55 0.89
CA ARG A 235 17.66 -0.73 0.41
C ARG A 235 18.13 -1.08 -1.01
N PHE A 236 18.46 -0.10 -1.86
CA PHE A 236 18.94 -0.33 -3.22
C PHE A 236 20.38 -0.82 -3.30
N THR A 237 21.16 -0.64 -2.22
CA THR A 237 22.61 -0.94 -2.21
C THR A 237 23.02 -1.88 -1.09
N MET A 238 22.07 -2.61 -0.51
CA MET A 238 22.35 -3.63 0.50
C MET A 238 23.16 -4.79 -0.09
N VAL A 239 24.37 -4.99 0.41
CA VAL A 239 25.22 -6.15 0.13
C VAL A 239 25.52 -6.83 1.46
N ASP A 240 25.21 -8.12 1.55
CA ASP A 240 25.36 -8.92 2.78
C ASP A 240 24.75 -8.27 4.04
N GLY A 241 23.63 -7.55 3.86
CA GLY A 241 22.91 -6.90 4.95
C GLY A 241 23.49 -5.55 5.39
N LYS A 242 24.43 -4.95 4.64
CA LYS A 242 24.98 -3.61 4.89
C LYS A 242 24.82 -2.71 3.66
N PRO A 243 24.50 -1.41 3.84
CA PRO A 243 24.48 -0.47 2.72
C PRO A 243 25.89 -0.22 2.19
N GLU A 244 25.99 0.01 0.89
CA GLU A 244 27.25 0.34 0.19
C GLU A 244 27.14 1.73 -0.48
N PRO A 245 27.44 2.83 0.26
CA PRO A 245 27.23 4.20 -0.22
C PRO A 245 28.07 4.58 -1.45
N GLU A 246 29.25 3.99 -1.59
CA GLU A 246 30.12 4.20 -2.75
C GLU A 246 29.48 3.60 -4.01
N TYR A 247 28.89 2.40 -3.89
CA TYR A 247 28.13 1.78 -4.96
C TYR A 247 26.87 2.59 -5.33
N ALA A 248 26.19 3.15 -4.34
CA ALA A 248 25.05 4.05 -4.57
C ALA A 248 25.45 5.26 -5.42
N THR A 249 26.56 5.91 -5.05
CA THR A 249 27.10 7.07 -5.77
C THR A 249 27.53 6.71 -7.18
N PHE A 250 28.20 5.56 -7.35
CA PHE A 250 28.57 5.01 -8.65
C PHE A 250 27.34 4.81 -9.55
N MET A 251 26.30 4.12 -9.05
CA MET A 251 25.07 3.86 -9.80
C MET A 251 24.37 5.16 -10.21
N ARG A 252 24.18 6.10 -9.27
CA ARG A 252 23.59 7.40 -9.55
C ARG A 252 24.31 8.11 -10.71
N ASN A 253 25.65 8.19 -10.64
CA ASN A 253 26.45 8.90 -11.63
C ASN A 253 26.40 8.20 -13.00
N ALA A 254 26.50 6.86 -13.03
CA ALA A 254 26.48 6.08 -14.25
C ALA A 254 25.11 6.14 -14.96
N MET A 255 24.01 6.07 -14.20
CA MET A 255 22.64 6.19 -14.71
C MET A 255 22.34 7.61 -15.22
N ALA A 256 22.78 8.65 -14.48
CA ALA A 256 22.60 10.04 -14.90
C ALA A 256 23.38 10.36 -16.19
N TYR A 257 24.60 9.82 -16.33
CA TYR A 257 25.37 9.94 -17.56
C TYR A 257 24.64 9.28 -18.74
N PHE A 258 24.22 8.02 -18.61
CA PHE A 258 23.49 7.29 -19.64
C PHE A 258 22.21 8.01 -20.09
N ALA A 259 21.42 8.49 -19.13
CA ALA A 259 20.20 9.23 -19.41
C ALA A 259 20.49 10.50 -20.24
N ARG A 260 21.56 11.23 -19.90
CA ARG A 260 21.96 12.44 -20.60
C ARG A 260 22.51 12.18 -22.01
N THR A 261 23.25 11.08 -22.22
CA THR A 261 23.95 10.85 -23.50
C THR A 261 23.14 10.00 -24.48
N GLU A 262 22.39 9.02 -23.99
CA GLU A 262 21.71 8.01 -24.83
C GLU A 262 20.18 8.22 -24.88
N LEU A 263 19.61 8.78 -23.80
CA LEU A 263 18.16 8.92 -23.65
C LEU A 263 17.66 10.35 -23.89
N SER A 264 18.57 11.32 -24.06
CA SER A 264 18.26 12.73 -24.33
C SER A 264 18.19 12.99 -25.83
N GLY A 265 17.04 12.71 -26.44
CA GLY A 265 16.73 13.05 -27.82
C GLY A 265 15.22 13.07 -28.05
N PRO A 266 14.70 13.81 -29.05
CA PRO A 266 13.27 13.81 -29.33
C PRO A 266 12.82 12.39 -29.66
N ALA A 267 11.66 11.98 -29.11
CA ALA A 267 10.99 10.75 -29.54
C ALA A 267 10.88 10.80 -31.08
N SER A 268 11.52 9.86 -31.76
CA SER A 268 11.44 9.78 -33.21
C SER A 268 9.97 9.70 -33.59
N LYS A 269 9.53 10.65 -34.43
CA LYS A 269 8.19 10.71 -35.01
C LYS A 269 7.87 9.48 -35.85
#